data_AF-A0A3D1ETM6-F1
#
_entry.id   AF-A0A3D1ETM6-F1
#
_cell.length_a   1.000
_cell.length_b   1.000
_cell.length_c   1.000
_cell.angle_alpha   90.00
_cell.angle_beta   90.00
_cell.angle_gamma   90.00
#
_symmetry.space_group_name_H-M   'P 1'
#
loop_
_entity.id
_entity.type
_entity.pdbx_description
1 polymer ?
#
loop_
_entity_poly.entity_id
_entity_poly.type
_entity_poly.pdbx_seq_one_letter_code
_entity_poly.pdbx_strand_id
1 'polypeptide(L)'
;MTAGSLKPKTAPSMKSSAKPRSGLGSGRSEGPAANFGTSSRRMLMRDLRTIAWREFRETALTPAFLISLIAMPLVLVVVAVLSSGMALTHTEPPVSGTIWIQSSEEFRIAFTERLKLGVDAESVGDLPSVTVNFEGEVAAGPRTDPPNGSNPVMAKIPDSLLSPDNLEGEILLTLHDALGRPQVDAVETALADTVVTLRQRRAEVDPTLIDRLRTPPTITTTRLDDQGLTAEDSQSRKLRALVIPMGLMFLLWGASFGTSAQLMQTTLDEKANKVVEVLLSTTSPERLMMGKILGQSGVALTTVGIYGGLGISALIAAGKVGLILDPQLLWPLAWFALAFLGAAAILAAVGAVVHDQREAGNLMGPIVALLGVPVFFIMPIAQAPHGMPASIASFAPVIGPYIMAMRSAGEIPVPYWQLGVGLVWHTAITRTLLVGAGRVFRVGILSSGTPPKFTTLLRWLIRP
;
A
#
# COMPACT_ATOMS: atom_id res chain seq x y z
N MET A 1 -49.34 -71.28 -48.73
CA MET A 1 -50.62 -70.54 -48.83
C MET A 1 -50.32 -69.17 -49.41
N THR A 2 -51.02 -68.85 -50.51
CA THR A 2 -51.28 -67.52 -51.13
C THR A 2 -50.07 -66.66 -51.51
N ALA A 3 -49.64 -66.56 -52.78
CA ALA A 3 -50.28 -66.05 -54.01
C ALA A 3 -49.64 -64.70 -54.38
N GLY A 4 -48.80 -64.64 -55.42
CA GLY A 4 -49.13 -63.96 -56.68
C GLY A 4 -48.41 -62.59 -56.75
N SER A 5 -47.98 -62.01 -57.87
CA SER A 5 -48.08 -62.37 -59.28
C SER A 5 -47.15 -61.42 -60.08
N LEU A 6 -46.72 -61.86 -61.26
CA LEU A 6 -46.50 -61.08 -62.50
C LEU A 6 -45.35 -60.04 -62.59
N LYS A 7 -44.26 -60.47 -63.26
CA LYS A 7 -43.51 -59.67 -64.26
C LYS A 7 -44.41 -59.46 -65.51
N PRO A 8 -44.26 -58.42 -66.36
CA PRO A 8 -43.10 -58.21 -67.27
C PRO A 8 -42.82 -56.70 -67.56
N LYS A 9 -41.97 -56.18 -68.46
CA LYS A 9 -41.49 -56.59 -69.78
C LYS A 9 -40.41 -55.58 -70.26
N THR A 10 -39.33 -56.12 -70.82
CA THR A 10 -38.57 -55.67 -72.02
C THR A 10 -37.83 -54.32 -72.09
N ALA A 11 -36.50 -54.48 -72.19
CA ALA A 11 -35.48 -53.69 -72.88
C ALA A 11 -35.84 -53.38 -74.38
N PRO A 12 -35.08 -52.62 -75.22
CA PRO A 12 -33.64 -52.84 -75.43
C PRO A 12 -32.76 -51.64 -75.92
N SER A 13 -31.45 -51.93 -76.07
CA SER A 13 -30.62 -51.58 -77.24
C SER A 13 -30.16 -50.11 -77.37
N MET A 14 -28.92 -49.74 -77.75
CA MET A 14 -27.79 -50.40 -78.41
C MET A 14 -26.55 -49.49 -78.31
N LYS A 15 -25.35 -50.09 -78.39
CA LYS A 15 -24.14 -49.68 -79.15
C LYS A 15 -23.76 -48.19 -79.18
N SER A 16 -22.53 -47.78 -78.88
CA SER A 16 -21.36 -47.92 -79.75
C SER A 16 -20.27 -47.01 -79.13
N SER A 17 -19.09 -47.51 -78.78
CA SER A 17 -17.87 -47.46 -79.61
C SER A 17 -17.52 -46.08 -80.19
N ALA A 18 -16.36 -45.59 -79.74
CA ALA A 18 -15.33 -44.79 -80.45
C ALA A 18 -15.23 -43.26 -80.21
N LYS A 19 -14.03 -42.90 -79.70
CA LYS A 19 -13.22 -41.65 -79.83
C LYS A 19 -13.35 -40.93 -81.20
N PRO A 20 -12.80 -39.70 -81.44
CA PRO A 20 -12.11 -38.74 -80.55
C PRO A 20 -12.53 -37.24 -80.73
N ARG A 21 -11.98 -36.37 -79.86
CA ARG A 21 -11.61 -34.94 -80.03
C ARG A 21 -12.45 -34.01 -80.92
N SER A 22 -13.10 -33.03 -80.29
CA SER A 22 -12.99 -31.58 -80.63
C SER A 22 -13.55 -30.75 -79.48
N GLY A 23 -12.83 -29.71 -79.07
CA GLY A 23 -13.06 -29.00 -77.81
C GLY A 23 -14.29 -28.10 -77.75
N LEU A 24 -14.71 -27.82 -76.52
CA LEU A 24 -15.36 -26.58 -76.05
C LEU A 24 -15.54 -26.66 -74.52
N GLY A 25 -15.01 -25.66 -73.81
CA GLY A 25 -15.54 -25.10 -72.55
C GLY A 25 -15.78 -26.00 -71.33
N SER A 26 -14.89 -25.94 -70.34
CA SER A 26 -15.18 -25.34 -69.02
C SER A 26 -14.01 -25.60 -68.08
N GLY A 27 -13.22 -24.55 -67.81
CA GLY A 27 -12.18 -24.60 -66.81
C GLY A 27 -12.79 -24.80 -65.44
N ARG A 28 -12.48 -25.94 -64.79
CA ARG A 28 -12.54 -26.03 -63.33
C ARG A 28 -11.40 -25.17 -62.79
N SER A 29 -11.72 -23.99 -62.29
CA SER A 29 -10.85 -23.28 -61.38
C SER A 29 -10.80 -24.06 -60.07
N GLU A 30 -9.61 -24.54 -59.73
CA GLU A 30 -9.28 -24.89 -58.36
C GLU A 30 -9.40 -23.60 -57.54
N GLY A 31 -10.45 -23.49 -56.73
CA GLY A 31 -10.61 -22.38 -55.80
C GLY A 31 -9.53 -22.47 -54.71
N PRO A 32 -8.85 -21.35 -54.37
CA PRO A 32 -7.88 -21.38 -53.29
C PRO A 32 -8.61 -21.66 -51.96
N ALA A 33 -8.14 -22.68 -51.24
CA ALA A 33 -8.57 -22.98 -49.88
C ALA A 33 -8.38 -21.74 -49.00
N ALA A 34 -9.49 -21.04 -48.78
CA ALA A 34 -9.47 -19.76 -48.10
C ALA A 34 -9.20 -19.97 -46.60
N ASN A 35 -8.03 -19.46 -46.20
CA ASN A 35 -7.51 -19.46 -44.84
C ASN A 35 -8.25 -18.41 -43.98
N PHE A 36 -9.59 -18.50 -43.88
CA PHE A 36 -10.45 -17.49 -43.23
C PHE A 36 -10.26 -17.36 -41.71
N GLY A 37 -9.62 -18.33 -41.04
CA GLY A 37 -9.36 -18.28 -39.60
C GLY A 37 -8.18 -17.40 -39.18
N THR A 38 -7.15 -17.23 -40.04
CA THR A 38 -5.92 -16.52 -39.69
C THR A 38 -5.92 -15.04 -40.05
N SER A 39 -6.78 -14.60 -40.98
CA SER A 39 -6.96 -13.20 -41.34
C SER A 39 -7.82 -12.46 -40.31
N SER A 40 -8.90 -13.08 -39.84
CA SER A 40 -9.82 -12.49 -38.85
C SER A 40 -9.14 -12.25 -37.50
N ARG A 41 -8.35 -13.22 -36.99
CA ARG A 41 -7.57 -13.02 -35.75
C ARG A 41 -6.47 -11.95 -35.88
N ARG A 42 -5.81 -11.87 -37.04
CA ARG A 42 -4.78 -10.84 -37.30
C ARG A 42 -5.37 -9.44 -37.41
N MET A 43 -6.56 -9.31 -37.99
CA MET A 43 -7.30 -8.05 -38.05
C MET A 43 -7.76 -7.63 -36.64
N LEU A 44 -8.31 -8.58 -35.87
CA LEU A 44 -8.72 -8.38 -34.46
C LEU A 44 -7.59 -7.86 -33.56
N MET A 45 -6.39 -8.47 -33.66
CA MET A 45 -5.23 -8.06 -32.86
C MET A 45 -4.68 -6.68 -33.26
N ARG A 46 -4.80 -6.30 -34.53
CA ARG A 46 -4.38 -4.97 -35.01
C ARG A 46 -5.27 -3.87 -34.43
N ASP A 47 -6.57 -4.07 -34.43
CA ASP A 47 -7.53 -3.09 -33.90
C ASP A 47 -7.33 -2.88 -32.39
N LEU A 48 -7.25 -3.99 -31.63
CA LEU A 48 -7.00 -3.95 -30.18
C LEU A 48 -5.69 -3.25 -29.82
N ARG A 49 -4.60 -3.57 -30.53
CA ARG A 49 -3.30 -2.94 -30.31
C ARG A 49 -3.34 -1.45 -30.63
N THR A 50 -4.08 -1.05 -31.66
CA THR A 50 -4.17 0.36 -32.07
C THR A 50 -4.91 1.18 -31.01
N ILE A 51 -6.02 0.65 -30.48
CA ILE A 51 -6.76 1.28 -29.37
C ILE A 51 -5.91 1.34 -28.11
N ALA A 52 -5.26 0.23 -27.74
CA ALA A 52 -4.40 0.16 -26.55
C ALA A 52 -3.22 1.13 -26.63
N TRP A 53 -2.55 1.20 -27.77
CA TRP A 53 -1.45 2.14 -27.99
C TRP A 53 -1.91 3.59 -27.95
N ARG A 54 -3.08 3.89 -28.52
CA ARG A 54 -3.68 5.23 -28.44
C ARG A 54 -3.89 5.62 -26.98
N GLU A 55 -4.60 4.79 -26.21
CA GLU A 55 -4.90 5.04 -24.80
C GLU A 55 -3.62 5.20 -23.96
N PHE A 56 -2.62 4.33 -24.18
CA PHE A 56 -1.33 4.43 -23.52
C PHE A 56 -0.63 5.75 -23.85
N ARG A 57 -0.56 6.13 -25.13
CA ARG A 57 0.09 7.37 -25.56
C ARG A 57 -0.61 8.62 -25.03
N GLU A 58 -1.93 8.63 -25.07
CA GLU A 58 -2.76 9.74 -24.58
C GLU A 58 -2.74 9.87 -23.05
N THR A 59 -2.26 8.85 -22.35
CA THR A 59 -2.10 8.85 -20.89
C THR A 59 -0.64 9.00 -20.47
N ALA A 60 0.19 7.98 -20.70
CA ALA A 60 1.54 7.87 -20.16
C ALA A 60 2.59 8.77 -20.83
N LEU A 61 2.35 9.22 -22.07
CA LEU A 61 3.29 10.09 -22.79
C LEU A 61 2.88 11.57 -22.71
N THR A 62 1.96 11.92 -21.81
CA THR A 62 1.59 13.31 -21.55
C THR A 62 2.59 13.98 -20.61
N PRO A 63 2.91 15.27 -20.81
CA PRO A 63 3.76 16.01 -19.87
C PRO A 63 3.21 15.98 -18.44
N ALA A 64 1.88 16.08 -18.29
CA ALA A 64 1.21 16.02 -17.00
C ALA A 64 1.48 14.71 -16.25
N PHE A 65 1.40 13.56 -16.95
CA PHE A 65 1.72 12.27 -16.37
C PHE A 65 3.20 12.15 -16.01
N LEU A 66 4.11 12.55 -16.90
CA LEU A 66 5.55 12.48 -16.64
C LEU A 66 5.95 13.37 -15.45
N ILE A 67 5.34 14.55 -15.32
CA ILE A 67 5.52 15.44 -14.18
C ILE A 67 4.96 14.81 -12.91
N SER A 68 3.72 14.31 -12.92
CA SER A 68 3.10 13.72 -11.72
C SER A 68 3.87 12.49 -11.21
N LEU A 69 4.42 11.71 -12.15
CA LEU A 69 5.22 10.52 -11.88
C LEU A 69 6.51 10.82 -11.11
N ILE A 70 7.15 11.97 -11.34
CA ILE A 70 8.37 12.40 -10.65
C ILE A 70 8.05 13.30 -9.44
N ALA A 71 7.03 14.14 -9.55
CA ALA A 71 6.67 15.12 -8.53
C ALA A 71 6.26 14.45 -7.21
N MET A 72 5.39 13.43 -7.25
CA MET A 72 4.96 12.73 -6.03
C MET A 72 6.11 12.10 -5.23
N PRO A 73 7.00 11.28 -5.82
CA PRO A 73 8.11 10.71 -5.07
C PRO A 73 9.11 11.78 -4.63
N LEU A 74 9.33 12.84 -5.42
CA LEU A 74 10.16 13.96 -4.99
C LEU A 74 9.55 14.65 -3.76
N VAL A 75 8.24 14.90 -3.75
CA VAL A 75 7.53 15.45 -2.59
C VAL A 75 7.66 14.53 -1.38
N LEU A 76 7.48 13.21 -1.55
CA LEU A 76 7.66 12.26 -0.45
C LEU A 76 9.09 12.27 0.10
N VAL A 77 10.10 12.35 -0.76
CA VAL A 77 11.51 12.46 -0.34
C VAL A 77 11.75 13.78 0.40
N VAL A 78 11.26 14.90 -0.13
CA VAL A 78 11.38 16.21 0.53
C VAL A 78 10.68 16.20 1.89
N VAL A 79 9.47 15.67 1.97
CA VAL A 79 8.72 15.55 3.23
C VAL A 79 9.44 14.62 4.21
N ALA A 80 9.99 13.49 3.75
CA ALA A 80 10.73 12.57 4.60
C ALA A 80 12.02 13.22 5.14
N VAL A 81 12.77 13.92 4.30
CA VAL A 81 13.98 14.66 4.69
C VAL A 81 13.63 15.77 5.68
N LEU A 82 12.61 16.57 5.38
CA LEU A 82 12.14 17.63 6.29
C LEU A 82 11.66 17.06 7.62
N SER A 83 10.87 15.98 7.60
CA SER A 83 10.37 15.31 8.82
C SER A 83 11.51 14.71 9.66
N SER A 84 12.51 14.11 9.01
CA SER A 84 13.70 13.60 9.70
C SER A 84 14.57 14.71 10.29
N GLY A 85 14.66 15.86 9.60
CA GLY A 85 15.35 17.04 10.11
C GLY A 85 14.63 17.67 11.31
N MET A 86 13.29 17.62 11.34
CA MET A 86 12.49 18.06 12.49
C MET A 86 12.60 17.08 13.67
N ALA A 87 12.70 15.77 13.41
CA ALA A 87 12.82 14.76 14.46
C ALA A 87 14.16 14.82 15.25
N LEU A 88 15.23 15.35 14.64
CA LEU A 88 16.56 15.43 15.26
C LEU A 88 16.77 16.68 16.14
N THR A 89 15.79 17.59 16.22
CA THR A 89 15.94 18.88 16.90
C THR A 89 14.82 19.21 17.88
N HIS A 90 14.12 18.20 18.42
CA HIS A 90 13.16 18.39 19.50
C HIS A 90 13.87 18.72 20.82
N THR A 91 14.36 19.95 20.96
CA THR A 91 14.60 20.57 22.27
C THR A 91 13.35 21.36 22.61
N GLU A 92 12.64 20.97 23.66
CA GLU A 92 11.54 21.78 24.19
C GLU A 92 12.07 23.16 24.63
N PRO A 93 11.25 24.22 24.62
CA PRO A 93 11.67 25.51 25.16
C PRO A 93 12.13 25.31 26.61
N PRO A 94 13.16 26.06 27.04
CA PRO A 94 13.71 25.89 28.37
C PRO A 94 12.64 26.18 29.42
N VAL A 95 12.70 25.46 30.54
CA VAL A 95 11.92 25.82 31.72
C VAL A 95 12.54 27.10 32.29
N SER A 96 11.89 28.23 32.00
CA SER A 96 12.34 29.55 32.47
C SER A 96 11.62 29.95 33.75
N GLY A 97 12.36 30.41 34.75
CA GLY A 97 11.82 30.91 36.02
C GLY A 97 12.45 30.27 37.25
N THR A 98 11.95 30.63 38.43
CA THR A 98 12.51 30.13 39.69
C THR A 98 11.87 28.80 40.07
N ILE A 99 12.67 27.76 40.29
CA ILE A 99 12.20 26.47 40.83
C ILE A 99 12.29 26.54 42.35
N TRP A 100 11.16 26.39 43.04
CA TRP A 100 11.09 26.47 44.49
C TRP A 100 11.18 25.09 45.12
N ILE A 101 12.18 24.89 45.96
CA ILE A 101 12.42 23.62 46.62
C ILE A 101 12.42 23.80 48.13
N GLN A 102 11.42 23.21 48.77
CA GLN A 102 11.33 23.11 50.22
C GLN A 102 12.02 21.83 50.67
N SER A 103 13.34 21.90 50.84
CA SER A 103 14.21 20.84 51.36
C SER A 103 15.51 21.43 51.92
N SER A 104 16.41 20.57 52.43
CA SER A 104 17.74 20.95 52.90
C SER A 104 18.59 21.71 51.86
N GLU A 105 19.56 22.50 52.34
CA GLU A 105 20.49 23.23 51.48
C GLU A 105 21.35 22.29 50.62
N GLU A 106 21.76 21.16 51.18
CA GLU A 106 22.49 20.09 50.49
C GLU A 106 21.70 19.58 49.26
N PHE A 107 20.38 19.38 49.42
CA PHE A 107 19.51 18.94 48.33
C PHE A 107 19.46 19.95 47.18
N ARG A 108 19.30 21.24 47.52
CA ARG A 108 19.22 22.31 46.52
C ARG A 108 20.50 22.45 45.69
N ILE A 109 21.66 22.30 46.32
CA ILE A 109 22.95 22.37 45.63
C ILE A 109 23.08 21.20 44.64
N ALA A 110 22.81 19.97 45.10
CA ALA A 110 22.88 18.78 44.26
C ALA A 110 21.87 18.82 43.10
N PHE A 111 20.66 19.31 43.35
CA PHE A 111 19.64 19.50 42.32
C PHE A 111 20.07 20.53 41.27
N THR A 112 20.61 21.67 41.70
CA THR A 112 21.11 22.72 40.79
C THR A 112 22.24 22.20 39.90
N GLU A 113 23.14 21.37 40.46
CA GLU A 113 24.21 20.72 39.70
C GLU A 113 23.64 19.72 38.67
N ARG A 114 22.63 18.92 39.05
CA ARG A 114 21.95 17.98 38.14
C ARG A 114 21.27 18.70 36.97
N LEU A 115 20.63 19.84 37.22
CA LEU A 115 19.98 20.64 36.16
C LEU A 115 21.00 21.21 35.17
N LYS A 116 22.20 21.60 35.62
CA LYS A 116 23.27 22.13 34.74
C LYS A 116 23.83 21.08 33.79
N LEU A 117 23.73 19.79 34.12
CA LEU A 117 24.19 18.69 33.29
C LEU A 117 23.18 18.31 32.19
N GLY A 118 21.98 18.93 32.18
CA GLY A 118 20.89 18.57 31.28
C GLY A 118 20.16 17.31 31.77
N VAL A 119 18.84 17.29 31.60
CA VAL A 119 18.00 16.15 32.01
C VAL A 119 17.20 15.69 30.81
N ASP A 120 17.39 14.43 30.45
CA ASP A 120 16.60 13.79 29.41
C ASP A 120 15.25 13.39 30.01
N ALA A 121 14.18 13.90 29.42
CA ALA A 121 12.83 13.46 29.72
C ALA A 121 12.58 12.13 29.03
N GLU A 122 12.52 11.05 29.79
CA GLU A 122 12.05 9.76 29.29
C GLU A 122 10.52 9.80 29.25
N SER A 123 9.97 10.01 28.05
CA SER A 123 8.51 10.06 27.91
C SER A 123 7.91 8.66 28.15
N VAL A 124 6.74 8.59 28.78
CA VAL A 124 5.96 7.36 28.84
C VAL A 124 5.39 7.05 27.43
N GLY A 125 6.02 6.13 26.69
CA GLY A 125 5.58 5.67 25.36
C GLY A 125 6.73 5.46 24.35
N ASP A 126 6.40 5.31 23.06
CA ASP A 126 7.34 5.11 21.94
C ASP A 126 7.97 6.43 21.41
N LEU A 127 7.84 7.55 22.13
CA LEU A 127 8.40 8.84 21.71
C LEU A 127 9.89 8.93 22.11
N PRO A 128 10.74 9.59 21.29
CA PRO A 128 12.16 9.74 21.58
C PRO A 128 12.38 10.56 22.86
N SER A 129 13.46 10.27 23.59
CA SER A 129 13.89 11.07 24.74
C SER A 129 14.16 12.51 24.31
N VAL A 130 13.63 13.47 25.06
CA VAL A 130 13.77 14.90 24.77
C VAL A 130 14.64 15.54 25.84
N THR A 131 15.69 16.23 25.42
CA THR A 131 16.52 17.01 26.36
C THR A 131 15.79 18.30 26.72
N VAL A 132 15.55 18.52 28.01
CA VAL A 132 14.92 19.73 28.54
C VAL A 132 15.99 20.57 29.23
N ASN A 133 16.14 21.81 28.76
CA ASN A 133 17.03 22.80 29.37
C ASN A 133 16.29 23.57 30.46
N PHE A 134 17.04 23.97 31.50
CA PHE A 134 16.53 24.76 32.61
C PHE A 134 17.27 26.09 32.66
N GLU A 135 16.53 27.20 32.58
CA GLU A 135 17.08 28.57 32.61
C GLU A 135 16.46 29.32 33.79
N GLY A 136 17.09 29.23 34.96
CA GLY A 136 16.54 29.84 36.16
C GLY A 136 17.30 29.53 37.44
N GLU A 137 16.79 30.05 38.55
CA GLU A 137 17.38 29.87 39.88
C GLU A 137 16.58 28.87 40.71
N VAL A 138 17.28 28.14 41.59
CA VAL A 138 16.66 27.25 42.58
C VAL A 138 16.58 27.99 43.91
N ALA A 139 15.37 28.36 44.32
CA ALA A 139 15.11 29.14 45.53
C ALA A 139 14.64 28.26 46.71
N ALA A 140 14.86 28.77 47.93
CA ALA A 140 14.39 28.17 49.18
C ALA A 140 13.36 29.03 49.90
N GLY A 141 12.49 28.38 50.66
CA GLY A 141 11.58 29.00 51.61
C GLY A 141 10.16 28.44 51.51
N PRO A 142 9.36 28.53 52.59
CA PRO A 142 7.94 28.21 52.52
C PRO A 142 7.25 29.25 51.64
N ARG A 143 6.67 28.79 50.53
CA ARG A 143 5.87 29.63 49.64
C ARG A 143 4.42 29.15 49.68
N THR A 144 3.50 30.09 49.88
CA THR A 144 2.05 29.82 49.93
C THR A 144 1.35 30.13 48.61
N ASP A 145 1.98 30.94 47.75
CA ASP A 145 1.42 31.29 46.44
C ASP A 145 1.58 30.13 45.46
N PRO A 146 0.56 29.82 44.64
CA PRO A 146 0.63 28.76 43.64
C PRO A 146 1.68 29.08 42.55
N PRO A 147 2.22 28.05 41.87
CA PRO A 147 3.09 28.23 40.71
C PRO A 147 2.47 29.13 39.64
N ASN A 148 3.31 29.92 38.97
CA ASN A 148 2.92 30.86 37.91
C ASN A 148 3.99 30.89 36.81
N GLY A 149 3.83 31.76 35.80
CA GLY A 149 4.80 31.85 34.69
C GLY A 149 6.23 32.25 35.07
N SER A 150 6.49 32.80 36.26
CA SER A 150 7.84 33.12 36.75
C SER A 150 8.36 32.16 37.83
N ASN A 151 7.48 31.33 38.40
CA ASN A 151 7.79 30.22 39.29
C ASN A 151 7.02 28.99 38.81
N PRO A 152 7.55 28.24 37.83
CA PRO A 152 6.81 27.18 37.18
C PRO A 152 6.73 25.88 38.01
N VAL A 153 7.58 25.71 39.03
CA VAL A 153 7.72 24.45 39.78
C VAL A 153 7.90 24.72 41.27
N MET A 154 7.09 24.06 42.10
CA MET A 154 7.25 24.02 43.55
C MET A 154 7.31 22.55 44.01
N ALA A 155 8.41 22.16 44.65
CA ALA A 155 8.61 20.81 45.17
C ALA A 155 8.87 20.83 46.67
N LYS A 156 8.18 19.96 47.42
CA LYS A 156 8.43 19.73 48.85
C LYS A 156 8.98 18.32 49.05
N ILE A 157 10.22 18.24 49.51
CA ILE A 157 10.94 16.98 49.73
C ILE A 157 11.22 16.84 51.24
N PRO A 158 10.55 15.91 51.94
CA PRO A 158 10.86 15.60 53.33
C PRO A 158 12.33 15.19 53.50
N ASP A 159 13.03 15.75 54.50
CA ASP A 159 14.44 15.40 54.75
C ASP A 159 14.62 13.91 55.13
N SER A 160 13.55 13.27 55.64
CA SER A 160 13.52 11.83 55.89
C SER A 160 13.73 10.99 54.63
N LEU A 161 13.34 11.47 53.44
CA LEU A 161 13.58 10.78 52.17
C LEU A 161 15.05 10.78 51.77
N LEU A 162 15.86 11.67 52.33
CA LEU A 162 17.29 11.75 52.02
C LEU A 162 18.10 10.74 52.85
N SER A 163 17.50 10.10 53.86
CA SER A 163 18.14 9.04 54.63
C SER A 163 18.17 7.73 53.84
N PRO A 164 19.29 6.99 53.84
CA PRO A 164 19.34 5.66 53.22
C PRO A 164 18.45 4.63 53.94
N ASP A 165 18.10 4.86 55.20
CA ASP A 165 17.26 3.95 56.00
C ASP A 165 15.76 4.11 55.73
N ASN A 166 15.35 5.21 55.11
CA ASN A 166 13.94 5.49 54.80
C ASN A 166 13.73 5.62 53.29
N LEU A 167 13.38 4.50 52.68
CA LEU A 167 13.21 4.38 51.23
C LEU A 167 11.84 4.86 50.75
N GLU A 168 10.83 4.85 51.62
CA GLU A 168 9.46 5.21 51.31
C GLU A 168 9.13 6.66 51.68
N GLY A 169 8.41 7.34 50.81
CA GLY A 169 7.86 8.66 51.06
C GLY A 169 7.48 9.38 49.77
N GLU A 170 6.78 10.49 49.93
CA GLU A 170 6.17 11.23 48.82
C GLU A 170 6.87 12.58 48.62
N ILE A 171 7.19 12.89 47.37
CA ILE A 171 7.57 14.24 46.95
C ILE A 171 6.30 14.93 46.46
N LEU A 172 5.91 16.00 47.14
CA LEU A 172 4.78 16.81 46.68
C LEU A 172 5.28 17.80 45.64
N LEU A 173 4.87 17.61 44.39
CA LEU A 173 5.21 18.44 43.25
C LEU A 173 3.97 19.22 42.79
N THR A 174 4.05 20.54 42.83
CA THR A 174 3.02 21.45 42.30
C THR A 174 3.60 22.21 41.12
N LEU A 175 2.90 22.16 39.98
CA LEU A 175 3.40 22.63 38.69
C LEU A 175 2.48 23.69 38.12
N HIS A 176 3.04 24.58 37.29
CA HIS A 176 2.26 25.50 36.49
C HIS A 176 1.78 24.81 35.20
N ASP A 177 0.54 25.08 34.77
CA ASP A 177 -0.09 24.46 33.59
C ASP A 177 0.64 24.74 32.26
N ALA A 178 1.53 25.73 32.22
CA ALA A 178 2.34 26.01 31.03
C ALA A 178 3.47 24.98 30.80
N LEU A 179 3.74 24.08 31.75
CA LEU A 179 4.76 23.04 31.58
C LEU A 179 4.20 21.87 30.77
N GLY A 180 4.87 21.55 29.66
CA GLY A 180 4.56 20.38 28.86
C GLY A 180 4.96 19.07 29.55
N ARG A 181 4.39 17.94 29.12
CA ARG A 181 4.68 16.61 29.70
C ARG A 181 6.19 16.27 29.74
N PRO A 182 6.99 16.52 28.68
CA PRO A 182 8.43 16.29 28.74
C PRO A 182 9.14 17.13 29.81
N GLN A 183 8.72 18.38 30.01
CA GLN A 183 9.31 19.25 31.04
C GLN A 183 8.97 18.76 32.45
N VAL A 184 7.76 18.24 32.65
CA VAL A 184 7.36 17.61 33.92
C VAL A 184 8.17 16.35 34.18
N ASP A 185 8.25 15.44 33.20
CA ASP A 185 8.99 14.19 33.33
C ASP A 185 10.50 14.45 33.58
N ALA A 186 11.08 15.49 32.96
CA ALA A 186 12.45 15.93 33.25
C ALA A 186 12.62 16.43 34.70
N VAL A 187 11.68 17.24 35.23
CA VAL A 187 11.74 17.70 36.62
C VAL A 187 11.61 16.53 37.60
N GLU A 188 10.68 15.61 37.34
CA GLU A 188 10.49 14.40 38.16
C GLU A 188 11.75 13.52 38.17
N THR A 189 12.34 13.29 36.99
CA THR A 189 13.58 12.52 36.84
C THR A 189 14.74 13.20 37.58
N ALA A 190 14.89 14.53 37.43
CA ALA A 190 15.93 15.29 38.12
C ALA A 190 15.79 15.23 39.65
N LEU A 191 14.55 15.32 40.17
CA LEU A 191 14.27 15.22 41.60
C LEU A 191 14.59 13.82 42.12
N ALA A 192 14.14 12.78 41.42
CA ALA A 192 14.39 11.39 41.78
C ALA A 192 15.90 11.07 41.76
N ASP A 193 16.61 11.44 40.70
CA ASP A 193 18.07 11.26 40.58
C ASP A 193 18.82 11.96 41.71
N THR A 194 18.39 13.18 42.07
CA THR A 194 19.02 13.95 43.15
C THR A 194 18.82 13.27 44.50
N VAL A 195 17.61 12.77 44.81
CA VAL A 195 17.35 11.99 46.03
C VAL A 195 18.24 10.74 46.07
N VAL A 196 18.32 9.99 44.97
CA VAL A 196 19.14 8.77 44.87
C VAL A 196 20.62 9.09 45.07
N THR A 197 21.12 10.16 44.44
CA THR A 197 22.52 10.60 44.56
C THR A 197 22.88 10.97 46.00
N LEU A 198 22.00 11.67 46.70
CA LEU A 198 22.23 12.07 48.10
C LEU A 198 22.14 10.89 49.07
N ARG A 199 21.21 9.94 48.82
CA ARG A 199 21.16 8.68 49.56
C ARG A 199 22.46 7.89 49.43
N GLN A 200 23.01 7.80 48.21
CA GLN A 200 24.29 7.12 47.96
C GLN A 200 25.44 7.79 48.71
N ARG A 201 25.52 9.13 48.67
CA ARG A 201 26.53 9.89 49.42
C ARG A 201 26.43 9.66 50.93
N ARG A 202 25.23 9.69 51.49
CA ARG A 202 24.99 9.49 52.94
C ARG A 202 25.18 8.05 53.40
N ALA A 203 25.00 7.09 52.51
CA ALA A 203 25.29 5.68 52.77
C ALA A 203 26.78 5.33 52.62
N GLU A 204 27.64 6.31 52.26
CA GLU A 204 29.07 6.12 51.97
C GLU A 204 29.33 5.05 50.89
N VAL A 205 28.37 4.86 49.98
CA VAL A 205 28.48 3.90 48.89
C VAL A 205 29.17 4.57 47.70
N ASP A 206 30.20 3.92 47.15
CA ASP A 206 30.86 4.38 45.93
C ASP A 206 29.86 4.47 44.77
N PRO A 207 29.56 5.67 44.25
CA PRO A 207 28.60 5.85 43.16
C PRO A 207 29.00 5.10 41.88
N THR A 208 30.32 4.96 41.65
CA THR A 208 30.84 4.27 40.46
C THR A 208 30.62 2.77 40.52
N LEU A 209 30.54 2.19 41.73
CA LEU A 209 30.22 0.78 41.92
C LEU A 209 28.75 0.48 41.59
N ILE A 210 27.84 1.36 42.00
CA ILE A 210 26.40 1.21 41.71
C ILE A 210 26.12 1.35 40.21
N ASP A 211 26.76 2.31 39.54
CA ASP A 211 26.61 2.51 38.10
C ASP A 211 27.10 1.29 37.30
N ARG A 212 28.25 0.72 37.70
CA ARG A 212 28.77 -0.53 37.14
C ARG A 212 27.85 -1.74 37.37
N LEU A 213 27.15 -1.80 38.50
CA LEU A 213 26.19 -2.87 38.82
C LEU A 213 24.85 -2.71 38.09
N ARG A 214 24.49 -1.47 37.72
CA ARG A 214 23.27 -1.16 36.96
C ARG A 214 23.47 -1.19 35.45
N THR A 215 24.71 -1.10 34.97
CA THR A 215 25.03 -1.16 33.54
C THR A 215 24.49 -2.49 32.97
N PRO A 216 23.43 -2.47 32.15
CA PRO A 216 22.84 -3.70 31.64
C PRO A 216 23.87 -4.41 30.74
N PRO A 217 24.00 -5.75 30.84
CA PRO A 217 24.87 -6.47 29.93
C PRO A 217 24.35 -6.33 28.50
N THR A 218 25.25 -6.10 27.54
CA THR A 218 24.88 -6.10 26.12
C THR A 218 24.48 -7.51 25.70
N ILE A 219 23.17 -7.75 25.55
CA ILE A 219 22.64 -9.04 25.10
C ILE A 219 22.67 -9.07 23.57
N THR A 220 23.76 -9.58 22.99
CA THR A 220 23.84 -9.85 21.55
C THR A 220 23.03 -11.11 21.24
N THR A 221 21.80 -10.93 20.75
CA THR A 221 20.91 -12.05 20.41
C THR A 221 21.15 -12.47 18.96
N THR A 222 21.87 -13.58 18.77
CA THR A 222 22.01 -14.21 17.45
C THR A 222 20.97 -15.33 17.32
N ARG A 223 20.00 -15.18 16.40
CA ARG A 223 19.02 -16.23 16.07
C ARG A 223 19.51 -16.96 14.83
N LEU A 224 19.60 -18.28 14.89
CA LEU A 224 19.90 -19.14 13.74
C LEU A 224 18.61 -19.43 12.96
N ASP A 225 18.68 -19.33 11.63
CA ASP A 225 17.79 -20.03 10.71
C ASP A 225 18.50 -21.29 10.16
N ASP A 226 17.74 -22.23 9.61
CA ASP A 226 18.18 -23.52 9.05
C ASP A 226 19.28 -23.43 7.96
N GLN A 227 19.59 -22.23 7.44
CA GLN A 227 20.60 -21.93 6.41
C GLN A 227 21.89 -21.28 6.96
N GLY A 228 21.99 -21.07 8.28
CA GLY A 228 23.21 -20.55 8.93
C GLY A 228 23.21 -19.05 9.23
N LEU A 229 24.29 -18.62 9.90
CA LEU A 229 24.45 -17.32 10.53
C LEU A 229 24.34 -16.15 9.55
N THR A 230 23.23 -15.41 9.60
CA THR A 230 23.22 -14.01 9.20
C THR A 230 23.16 -13.14 10.45
N ALA A 231 24.27 -12.48 10.75
CA ALA A 231 24.24 -11.23 11.51
C ALA A 231 23.54 -10.18 10.64
N GLU A 232 22.23 -10.33 10.45
CA GLU A 232 21.43 -9.30 9.79
C GLU A 232 21.40 -8.08 10.70
N ASP A 233 21.85 -6.94 10.16
CA ASP A 233 21.53 -5.63 10.74
C ASP A 233 20.04 -5.61 11.09
N SER A 234 19.71 -5.26 12.34
CA SER A 234 18.32 -5.07 12.80
C SER A 234 17.50 -4.21 11.81
N GLN A 235 18.16 -3.26 11.14
CA GLN A 235 17.58 -2.47 10.06
C GLN A 235 17.22 -3.27 8.80
N SER A 236 18.09 -4.16 8.31
CA SER A 236 17.80 -5.01 7.13
C SER A 236 16.58 -5.89 7.37
N ARG A 237 16.46 -6.46 8.58
CA ARG A 237 15.30 -7.27 8.96
C ARG A 237 14.02 -6.44 9.00
N LYS A 238 14.06 -5.24 9.62
CA LYS A 238 12.91 -4.31 9.59
C LYS A 238 12.53 -3.94 8.15
N LEU A 239 13.50 -3.71 7.27
CA LEU A 239 13.23 -3.42 5.87
C LEU A 239 12.51 -4.58 5.17
N ARG A 240 12.98 -5.82 5.40
CA ARG A 240 12.41 -7.02 4.77
C ARG A 240 11.06 -7.44 5.34
N ALA A 241 10.90 -7.37 6.66
CA ALA A 241 9.69 -7.78 7.35
C ALA A 241 8.53 -6.79 7.17
N LEU A 242 8.84 -5.49 7.12
CA LEU A 242 7.85 -4.42 7.23
C LEU A 242 7.86 -3.49 6.02
N VAL A 243 9.00 -2.85 5.74
CA VAL A 243 9.04 -1.70 4.81
C VAL A 243 8.84 -2.12 3.35
N ILE A 244 9.53 -3.17 2.90
CA ILE A 244 9.44 -3.66 1.52
C ILE A 244 8.03 -4.20 1.20
N PRO A 245 7.43 -5.10 2.01
CA PRO A 245 6.07 -5.59 1.76
C PRO A 245 5.03 -4.47 1.75
N MET A 246 5.13 -3.55 2.72
CA MET A 246 4.20 -2.42 2.83
C MET A 246 4.39 -1.43 1.67
N GLY A 247 5.62 -1.09 1.32
CA GLY A 247 5.93 -0.21 0.21
C GLY A 247 5.47 -0.78 -1.13
N LEU A 248 5.70 -2.09 -1.36
CA LEU A 248 5.18 -2.79 -2.54
C LEU A 248 3.66 -2.82 -2.55
N MET A 249 3.00 -3.14 -1.43
CA MET A 249 1.53 -3.08 -1.33
C MET A 249 1.01 -1.70 -1.73
N PHE A 250 1.53 -0.63 -1.14
CA PHE A 250 1.10 0.74 -1.42
C PHE A 250 1.34 1.12 -2.88
N LEU A 251 2.52 0.76 -3.42
CA LEU A 251 2.85 1.00 -4.82
C LEU A 251 1.86 0.28 -5.75
N LEU A 252 1.65 -1.02 -5.55
CA LEU A 252 0.82 -1.83 -6.42
C LEU A 252 -0.66 -1.43 -6.31
N TRP A 253 -1.13 -1.12 -5.09
CA TRP A 253 -2.46 -0.59 -4.86
C TRP A 253 -2.65 0.78 -5.52
N GLY A 254 -1.74 1.73 -5.29
CA GLY A 254 -1.81 3.08 -5.84
C GLY A 254 -1.74 3.10 -7.37
N ALA A 255 -0.83 2.32 -7.96
CA ALA A 255 -0.71 2.17 -9.41
C ALA A 255 -1.97 1.56 -10.01
N SER A 256 -2.50 0.50 -9.37
CA SER A 256 -3.72 -0.17 -9.83
C SER A 256 -4.95 0.72 -9.76
N PHE A 257 -5.21 1.29 -8.58
CA PHE A 257 -6.36 2.16 -8.32
C PHE A 257 -6.29 3.44 -9.14
N GLY A 258 -5.13 4.12 -9.16
CA GLY A 258 -4.96 5.39 -9.87
C GLY A 258 -5.19 5.27 -11.37
N THR A 259 -4.56 4.29 -12.02
CA THR A 259 -4.72 4.08 -13.48
C THR A 259 -6.10 3.55 -13.85
N SER A 260 -6.71 2.72 -13.00
CA SER A 260 -8.10 2.29 -13.19
C SER A 260 -9.09 3.44 -13.02
N ALA A 261 -8.83 4.37 -12.09
CA ALA A 261 -9.68 5.55 -11.90
C ALA A 261 -9.56 6.50 -13.11
N GLN A 262 -8.36 6.63 -13.66
CA GLN A 262 -8.13 7.36 -14.90
C GLN A 262 -8.88 6.73 -16.08
N LEU A 263 -8.89 5.40 -16.21
CA LEU A 263 -9.69 4.69 -17.23
C LEU A 263 -11.18 5.09 -17.22
N MET A 264 -11.75 5.21 -16.02
CA MET A 264 -13.12 5.66 -15.86
C MET A 264 -13.29 7.10 -16.34
N GLN A 265 -12.39 8.00 -15.94
CA GLN A 265 -12.42 9.41 -16.35
C GLN A 265 -12.27 9.57 -17.86
N THR A 266 -11.32 8.88 -18.50
CA THR A 266 -11.14 8.97 -19.95
C THR A 266 -12.35 8.43 -20.72
N THR A 267 -12.98 7.37 -20.22
CA THR A 267 -14.22 6.83 -20.82
C THR A 267 -15.37 7.83 -20.71
N LEU A 268 -15.50 8.48 -19.56
CA LEU A 268 -16.53 9.50 -19.33
C LEU A 268 -16.30 10.73 -20.21
N ASP A 269 -15.06 11.21 -20.32
CA ASP A 269 -14.70 12.35 -21.15
C ASP A 269 -14.91 12.06 -22.65
N GLU A 270 -14.57 10.86 -23.12
CA GLU A 270 -14.85 10.44 -24.49
C GLU A 270 -16.36 10.37 -24.77
N LYS A 271 -17.17 9.96 -23.78
CA LYS A 271 -18.63 9.92 -23.88
C LYS A 271 -19.21 11.34 -23.91
N ALA A 272 -18.75 12.22 -23.03
CA ALA A 272 -19.17 13.62 -22.95
C ALA A 272 -18.84 14.40 -24.24
N ASN A 273 -17.70 14.10 -24.87
CA ASN A 273 -17.24 14.77 -26.09
C ASN A 273 -17.70 14.07 -27.39
N LYS A 274 -18.63 13.11 -27.33
CA LYS A 274 -19.12 12.32 -28.48
C LYS A 274 -18.04 11.56 -29.26
N VAL A 275 -16.86 11.38 -28.67
CA VAL A 275 -15.76 10.60 -29.26
C VAL A 275 -16.14 9.13 -29.32
N VAL A 276 -16.84 8.63 -28.29
CA VAL A 276 -17.36 7.26 -28.23
C VAL A 276 -18.18 6.88 -29.45
N GLU A 277 -19.08 7.75 -29.93
CA GLU A 277 -19.96 7.47 -31.08
C GLU A 277 -19.15 7.22 -32.35
N VAL A 278 -18.12 8.05 -32.58
CA VAL A 278 -17.20 7.92 -33.72
C VAL A 278 -16.39 6.62 -33.61
N LEU A 279 -15.88 6.29 -32.41
CA LEU A 279 -15.13 5.05 -32.22
C LEU A 279 -16.00 3.81 -32.42
N LEU A 280 -17.22 3.81 -31.91
CA LEU A 280 -18.15 2.70 -32.04
C LEU A 280 -18.67 2.49 -33.48
N SER A 281 -18.56 3.49 -34.35
CA SER A 281 -18.82 3.32 -35.79
C SER A 281 -17.78 2.43 -36.50
N THR A 282 -16.61 2.24 -35.89
CA THR A 282 -15.48 1.48 -36.47
C THR A 282 -15.10 0.24 -35.67
N THR A 283 -15.45 0.17 -34.38
CA THR A 283 -15.13 -0.97 -33.51
C THR A 283 -16.29 -1.34 -32.58
N SER A 284 -16.37 -2.60 -32.18
CA SER A 284 -17.37 -3.06 -31.20
C SER A 284 -17.06 -2.57 -29.77
N PRO A 285 -18.06 -2.30 -28.91
CA PRO A 285 -17.85 -1.85 -27.52
C PRO A 285 -16.92 -2.73 -26.69
N GLU A 286 -17.03 -4.04 -26.83
CA GLU A 286 -16.22 -5.02 -26.08
C GLU A 286 -14.72 -4.91 -26.44
N ARG A 287 -14.41 -4.65 -27.72
CA ARG A 287 -13.04 -4.42 -28.18
C ARG A 287 -12.51 -3.06 -27.74
N LEU A 288 -13.36 -2.03 -27.74
CA LEU A 288 -13.00 -0.71 -27.25
C LEU A 288 -12.60 -0.80 -25.76
N MET A 289 -13.43 -1.43 -24.93
CA MET A 289 -13.14 -1.63 -23.51
C MET A 289 -11.84 -2.41 -23.28
N MET A 290 -11.66 -3.55 -23.97
CA MET A 290 -10.45 -4.36 -23.83
C MET A 290 -9.20 -3.60 -24.27
N GLY A 291 -9.28 -2.87 -25.39
CA GLY A 291 -8.20 -2.01 -25.86
C GLY A 291 -7.82 -0.96 -24.82
N LYS A 292 -8.80 -0.28 -24.21
CA LYS A 292 -8.55 0.69 -23.14
C LYS A 292 -7.91 0.07 -21.90
N ILE A 293 -8.43 -1.07 -21.42
CA ILE A 293 -7.85 -1.79 -20.27
C ILE A 293 -6.39 -2.18 -20.57
N LEU A 294 -6.09 -2.69 -21.76
CA LEU A 294 -4.73 -3.05 -22.16
C LEU A 294 -3.80 -1.82 -22.26
N GLY A 295 -4.30 -0.70 -22.77
CA GLY A 295 -3.55 0.56 -22.79
C GLY A 295 -3.21 1.05 -21.38
N GLN A 296 -4.19 1.09 -20.50
CA GLN A 296 -4.03 1.47 -19.09
C GLN A 296 -3.17 0.45 -18.30
N SER A 297 -3.14 -0.82 -18.72
CA SER A 297 -2.20 -1.81 -18.16
C SER A 297 -0.75 -1.38 -18.40
N GLY A 298 -0.45 -0.85 -19.59
CA GLY A 298 0.87 -0.31 -19.91
C GLY A 298 1.23 0.88 -19.03
N VAL A 299 0.27 1.77 -18.78
CA VAL A 299 0.44 2.92 -17.87
C VAL A 299 0.76 2.42 -16.46
N ALA A 300 -0.02 1.47 -15.95
CA ALA A 300 0.15 0.92 -14.61
C ALA A 300 1.50 0.21 -14.46
N LEU A 301 1.94 -0.54 -15.48
CA LEU A 301 3.27 -1.14 -15.51
C LEU A 301 4.40 -0.11 -15.57
N THR A 302 4.19 1.01 -16.26
CA THR A 302 5.17 2.12 -16.32
C THR A 302 5.31 2.78 -14.95
N THR A 303 4.19 3.02 -14.27
CA THR A 303 4.13 3.48 -12.88
C THR A 303 4.90 2.52 -11.97
N VAL A 304 4.54 1.23 -11.96
CA VAL A 304 5.22 0.23 -11.12
C VAL A 304 6.71 0.12 -11.46
N GLY A 305 7.09 0.16 -12.74
CA GLY A 305 8.49 0.08 -13.16
C GLY A 305 9.32 1.26 -12.67
N ILE A 306 8.79 2.48 -12.74
CA ILE A 306 9.52 3.70 -12.33
C ILE A 306 9.62 3.80 -10.81
N TYR A 307 8.50 3.65 -10.09
CA TYR A 307 8.52 3.71 -8.63
C TYR A 307 9.23 2.50 -8.01
N GLY A 308 9.06 1.31 -8.58
CA GLY A 308 9.79 0.11 -8.19
C GLY A 308 11.29 0.26 -8.46
N GLY A 309 11.66 0.82 -9.62
CA GLY A 309 13.05 1.15 -9.95
C GLY A 309 13.67 2.17 -8.99
N LEU A 310 12.90 3.18 -8.55
CA LEU A 310 13.35 4.14 -7.53
C LEU A 310 13.58 3.44 -6.18
N GLY A 311 12.66 2.58 -5.74
CA GLY A 311 12.81 1.79 -4.52
C GLY A 311 14.03 0.86 -4.56
N ILE A 312 14.24 0.17 -5.69
CA ILE A 312 15.42 -0.66 -5.94
C ILE A 312 16.69 0.18 -5.90
N SER A 313 16.70 1.34 -6.56
CA SER A 313 17.86 2.25 -6.58
C SER A 313 18.21 2.75 -5.17
N ALA A 314 17.21 3.05 -4.34
CA ALA A 314 17.41 3.43 -2.94
C ALA A 314 18.03 2.28 -2.12
N LEU A 315 17.57 1.04 -2.31
CA LEU A 315 18.15 -0.14 -1.65
C LEU A 315 19.61 -0.38 -2.08
N ILE A 316 19.93 -0.16 -3.36
CA ILE A 316 21.31 -0.24 -3.87
C ILE A 316 22.18 0.84 -3.23
N ALA A 317 21.70 2.10 -3.22
CA ALA A 317 22.42 3.22 -2.61
C ALA A 317 22.67 3.00 -1.11
N ALA A 318 21.77 2.30 -0.43
CA ALA A 318 21.90 1.90 0.98
C ALA A 318 22.77 0.63 1.19
N GLY A 319 23.35 0.06 0.15
CA GLY A 319 24.17 -1.16 0.23
C GLY A 319 23.39 -2.44 0.53
N LYS A 320 22.06 -2.44 0.39
CA LYS A 320 21.15 -3.55 0.75
C LYS A 320 20.77 -4.43 -0.45
N VAL A 321 21.73 -4.70 -1.34
CA VAL A 321 21.50 -5.44 -2.60
C VAL A 321 20.94 -6.85 -2.38
N GLY A 322 21.30 -7.51 -1.27
CA GLY A 322 20.78 -8.84 -0.92
C GLY A 322 19.26 -8.90 -0.76
N LEU A 323 18.61 -7.77 -0.43
CA LEU A 323 17.15 -7.70 -0.32
C LEU A 323 16.44 -7.67 -1.68
N ILE A 324 17.14 -7.36 -2.77
CA ILE A 324 16.57 -7.18 -4.11
C ILE A 324 16.51 -8.51 -4.87
N LEU A 325 17.47 -9.39 -4.62
CA LEU A 325 17.64 -10.65 -5.37
C LEU A 325 16.74 -11.79 -4.88
N ASP A 326 15.85 -11.53 -3.93
CA ASP A 326 14.91 -12.53 -3.41
C ASP A 326 13.85 -12.88 -4.47
N PRO A 327 13.78 -14.15 -4.95
CA PRO A 327 12.78 -14.58 -5.92
C PRO A 327 11.33 -14.37 -5.45
N GLN A 328 11.08 -14.25 -4.14
CA GLN A 328 9.75 -13.99 -3.59
C GLN A 328 9.17 -12.65 -4.05
N LEU A 329 10.03 -11.67 -4.39
CA LEU A 329 9.62 -10.35 -4.89
C LEU A 329 8.99 -10.40 -6.30
N LEU A 330 8.99 -11.55 -6.98
CA LEU A 330 8.32 -11.73 -8.26
C LEU A 330 6.82 -12.01 -8.12
N TRP A 331 6.38 -12.66 -7.03
CA TRP A 331 4.97 -12.96 -6.80
C TRP A 331 4.06 -11.72 -6.77
N PRO A 332 4.44 -10.60 -6.13
CA PRO A 332 3.67 -9.36 -6.14
C PRO A 332 3.27 -8.88 -7.54
N LEU A 333 4.07 -9.12 -8.57
CA LEU A 333 3.75 -8.72 -9.95
C LEU A 333 2.59 -9.54 -10.54
N ALA A 334 2.51 -10.83 -10.24
CA ALA A 334 1.40 -11.68 -10.65
C ALA A 334 0.10 -11.25 -9.96
N TRP A 335 0.19 -10.96 -8.66
CA TRP A 335 -0.94 -10.45 -7.88
C TRP A 335 -1.40 -9.07 -8.36
N PHE A 336 -0.46 -8.18 -8.67
CA PHE A 336 -0.74 -6.87 -9.24
C PHE A 336 -1.54 -6.96 -10.53
N ALA A 337 -1.17 -7.85 -11.45
CA ALA A 337 -1.91 -8.02 -12.71
C ALA A 337 -3.38 -8.40 -12.45
N LEU A 338 -3.64 -9.30 -11.50
CA LEU A 338 -4.99 -9.70 -11.13
C LEU A 338 -5.77 -8.56 -10.44
N ALA A 339 -5.11 -7.83 -9.55
CA ALA A 339 -5.67 -6.70 -8.82
C ALA A 339 -6.07 -5.56 -9.78
N PHE A 340 -5.15 -5.20 -10.67
CA PHE A 340 -5.34 -4.18 -11.70
C PHE A 340 -6.47 -4.55 -12.64
N LEU A 341 -6.46 -5.75 -13.23
CA LEU A 341 -7.52 -6.15 -14.16
C LEU A 341 -8.91 -6.18 -13.49
N GLY A 342 -8.97 -6.58 -12.21
CA GLY A 342 -10.21 -6.53 -11.43
C GLY A 342 -10.70 -5.10 -11.19
N ALA A 343 -9.81 -4.20 -10.75
CA ALA A 343 -10.12 -2.79 -10.55
C ALA A 343 -10.52 -2.08 -11.86
N ALA A 344 -9.75 -2.30 -12.93
CA ALA A 344 -10.00 -1.75 -14.25
C ALA A 344 -11.34 -2.22 -14.83
N ALA A 345 -11.73 -3.49 -14.62
CA ALA A 345 -13.03 -3.99 -15.04
C ALA A 345 -14.18 -3.25 -14.35
N ILE A 346 -14.09 -3.06 -13.03
CA ILE A 346 -15.10 -2.34 -12.24
C ILE A 346 -15.21 -0.89 -12.71
N LEU A 347 -14.09 -0.20 -12.80
CA LEU A 347 -14.04 1.22 -13.14
C LEU A 347 -14.39 1.49 -14.61
N ALA A 348 -14.05 0.58 -15.53
CA ALA A 348 -14.53 0.65 -16.91
C ALA A 348 -16.06 0.50 -16.99
N ALA A 349 -16.64 -0.43 -16.23
CA ALA A 349 -18.09 -0.61 -16.20
C ALA A 349 -18.80 0.63 -15.64
N VAL A 350 -18.26 1.24 -14.58
CA VAL A 350 -18.79 2.48 -14.01
C VAL A 350 -18.68 3.63 -15.01
N GLY A 351 -17.52 3.80 -15.64
CA GLY A 351 -17.29 4.88 -16.62
C GLY A 351 -18.20 4.79 -17.85
N ALA A 352 -18.60 3.59 -18.25
CA ALA A 352 -19.56 3.41 -19.32
C ALA A 352 -20.99 3.79 -18.91
N VAL A 353 -21.37 3.54 -17.66
CA VAL A 353 -22.72 3.73 -17.15
C VAL A 353 -23.00 5.19 -16.78
N VAL A 354 -22.02 5.87 -16.19
CA VAL A 354 -22.16 7.25 -15.74
C VAL A 354 -22.31 8.22 -16.93
N HIS A 355 -23.02 9.33 -16.70
CA HIS A 355 -23.30 10.33 -17.75
C HIS A 355 -22.58 11.66 -17.54
N ASP A 356 -22.22 12.01 -16.30
CA ASP A 356 -21.54 13.27 -16.00
C ASP A 356 -20.46 13.15 -14.90
N GLN A 357 -19.59 14.16 -14.82
CA GLN A 357 -18.48 14.20 -13.87
C GLN A 357 -18.93 14.30 -12.40
N ARG A 358 -20.10 14.88 -12.12
CA ARG A 358 -20.63 15.02 -10.76
C ARG A 358 -21.08 13.67 -10.22
N GLU A 359 -21.76 12.88 -11.04
CA GLU A 359 -22.19 11.53 -10.73
C GLU A 359 -20.99 10.60 -10.56
N ALA A 360 -20.00 10.68 -11.45
CA ALA A 360 -18.75 9.95 -11.31
C ALA A 360 -18.08 10.27 -9.97
N GLY A 361 -18.02 11.56 -9.60
CA GLY A 361 -17.52 12.01 -8.31
C GLY A 361 -18.28 11.42 -7.12
N ASN A 362 -19.61 11.36 -7.19
CA ASN A 362 -20.43 10.76 -6.12
C ASN A 362 -20.18 9.24 -5.96
N LEU A 363 -19.88 8.54 -7.05
CA LEU A 363 -19.55 7.10 -7.01
C LEU A 363 -18.10 6.84 -6.57
N MET A 364 -17.20 7.82 -6.65
CA MET A 364 -15.83 7.67 -6.19
C MET A 364 -15.73 7.36 -4.70
N GLY A 365 -16.56 7.96 -3.84
CA GLY A 365 -16.53 7.66 -2.40
C GLY A 365 -16.72 6.16 -2.11
N PRO A 366 -17.84 5.55 -2.55
CA PRO A 366 -18.05 4.10 -2.40
C PRO A 366 -16.99 3.23 -3.10
N ILE A 367 -16.49 3.66 -4.26
CA ILE A 367 -15.46 2.90 -4.99
C ILE A 367 -14.11 2.92 -4.26
N VAL A 368 -13.70 4.08 -3.73
CA VAL A 368 -12.53 4.22 -2.85
C VAL A 368 -12.73 3.39 -1.59
N ALA A 369 -13.92 3.41 -0.99
CA ALA A 369 -14.19 2.59 0.19
C ALA A 369 -14.03 1.09 -0.11
N LEU A 370 -14.52 0.61 -1.26
CA LEU A 370 -14.42 -0.79 -1.68
C LEU A 370 -12.99 -1.19 -2.06
N LEU A 371 -12.34 -0.42 -2.94
CA LEU A 371 -11.01 -0.74 -3.45
C LEU A 371 -9.90 -0.36 -2.47
N GLY A 372 -10.18 0.53 -1.51
CA GLY A 372 -9.26 1.00 -0.47
C GLY A 372 -9.22 0.12 0.78
N VAL A 373 -10.15 -0.82 0.95
CA VAL A 373 -10.12 -1.82 2.05
C VAL A 373 -8.73 -2.45 2.28
N PRO A 374 -7.96 -2.87 1.25
CA PRO A 374 -6.65 -3.47 1.46
C PRO A 374 -5.68 -2.59 2.25
N VAL A 375 -5.77 -1.26 2.14
CA VAL A 375 -4.88 -0.32 2.83
C VAL A 375 -5.05 -0.41 4.35
N PHE A 376 -6.27 -0.64 4.83
CA PHE A 376 -6.54 -0.84 6.26
C PHE A 376 -5.95 -2.15 6.80
N PHE A 377 -5.67 -3.13 5.94
CA PHE A 377 -5.06 -4.40 6.33
C PHE A 377 -3.54 -4.35 6.42
N ILE A 378 -2.90 -3.26 6.01
CA ILE A 378 -1.44 -3.14 6.00
C ILE A 378 -0.84 -3.37 7.40
N MET A 379 -1.30 -2.65 8.41
CA MET A 379 -0.77 -2.79 9.77
C MET A 379 -1.06 -4.17 10.40
N PRO A 380 -2.30 -4.70 10.34
CA PRO A 380 -2.58 -6.06 10.82
C PRO A 380 -1.76 -7.15 10.14
N ILE A 381 -1.56 -7.07 8.81
CA ILE A 381 -0.77 -8.04 8.06
C ILE A 381 0.71 -7.91 8.42
N ALA A 382 1.23 -6.69 8.54
CA ALA A 382 2.61 -6.46 8.93
C ALA A 382 2.95 -7.07 10.30
N GLN A 383 2.02 -7.01 11.25
CA GLN A 383 2.20 -7.58 12.59
C GLN A 383 2.01 -9.10 12.61
N ALA A 384 1.03 -9.62 11.86
CA ALA A 384 0.71 -11.04 11.81
C ALA A 384 0.46 -11.55 10.38
N PRO A 385 1.52 -11.74 9.56
CA PRO A 385 1.38 -12.10 8.13
C PRO A 385 0.69 -13.44 7.89
N HIS A 386 0.78 -14.37 8.85
CA HIS A 386 0.13 -15.69 8.80
C HIS A 386 -1.05 -15.82 9.77
N GLY A 387 -1.48 -14.71 10.38
CA GLY A 387 -2.66 -14.69 11.22
C GLY A 387 -3.92 -15.14 10.48
N MET A 388 -4.91 -15.62 11.23
CA MET A 388 -6.20 -16.02 10.67
C MET A 388 -6.87 -14.88 9.87
N PRO A 389 -6.91 -13.61 10.32
CA PRO A 389 -7.51 -12.53 9.54
C PRO A 389 -6.80 -12.28 8.20
N ALA A 390 -5.47 -12.30 8.19
CA ALA A 390 -4.67 -12.12 6.98
C ALA A 390 -4.93 -13.24 5.97
N SER A 391 -4.99 -14.49 6.46
CA SER A 391 -5.24 -15.66 5.62
C SER A 391 -6.63 -15.66 4.99
N ILE A 392 -7.66 -15.25 5.73
CA ILE A 392 -9.05 -15.15 5.21
C ILE A 392 -9.17 -13.99 4.22
N ALA A 393 -8.69 -12.80 4.59
CA ALA A 393 -8.78 -11.61 3.76
C ALA A 393 -8.02 -11.76 2.44
N SER A 394 -6.99 -12.61 2.41
CA SER A 394 -6.25 -12.94 1.20
C SER A 394 -7.08 -13.60 0.09
N PHE A 395 -8.25 -14.18 0.40
CA PHE A 395 -9.17 -14.74 -0.59
C PHE A 395 -10.37 -13.83 -0.90
N ALA A 396 -10.41 -12.63 -0.32
CA ALA A 396 -11.48 -11.67 -0.58
C ALA A 396 -11.49 -11.24 -2.07
N PRO A 397 -12.65 -11.16 -2.72
CA PRO A 397 -12.72 -10.71 -4.11
C PRO A 397 -12.17 -9.29 -4.27
N VAL A 398 -11.37 -9.07 -5.32
CA VAL A 398 -10.76 -7.76 -5.70
C VAL A 398 -9.72 -7.22 -4.71
N ILE A 399 -9.95 -7.40 -3.40
CA ILE A 399 -9.10 -6.95 -2.29
C ILE A 399 -7.95 -7.94 -2.05
N GLY A 400 -8.24 -9.24 -2.13
CA GLY A 400 -7.33 -10.34 -1.84
C GLY A 400 -6.01 -10.33 -2.62
N PRO A 401 -5.96 -9.96 -3.92
CA PRO A 401 -4.70 -9.88 -4.66
C PRO A 401 -3.72 -8.85 -4.06
N TYR A 402 -4.21 -7.70 -3.59
CA TYR A 402 -3.34 -6.73 -2.92
C TYR A 402 -2.75 -7.34 -1.64
N ILE A 403 -3.61 -7.93 -0.82
CA ILE A 403 -3.20 -8.59 0.43
C ILE A 403 -2.17 -9.70 0.17
N MET A 404 -2.40 -10.54 -0.86
CA MET A 404 -1.46 -11.60 -1.23
C MET A 404 -0.14 -11.03 -1.75
N ALA A 405 -0.15 -9.91 -2.47
CA ALA A 405 1.08 -9.24 -2.90
C ALA A 405 1.95 -8.86 -1.70
N MET A 406 1.38 -8.21 -0.68
CA MET A 406 2.08 -7.89 0.56
C MET A 406 2.60 -9.13 1.28
N ARG A 407 1.73 -10.12 1.51
CA ARG A 407 2.10 -11.34 2.24
C ARG A 407 3.21 -12.11 1.53
N SER A 408 3.17 -12.19 0.20
CA SER A 408 4.17 -12.89 -0.62
C SER A 408 5.53 -12.20 -0.68
N ALA A 409 5.58 -10.89 -0.39
CA ALA A 409 6.82 -10.13 -0.32
C ALA A 409 7.44 -10.11 1.10
N GLY A 410 6.73 -10.64 2.10
CA GLY A 410 7.16 -10.68 3.49
C GLY A 410 8.37 -11.60 3.72
N GLU A 411 9.03 -11.43 4.87
CA GLU A 411 10.17 -12.25 5.27
C GLU A 411 9.79 -13.74 5.41
N ILE A 412 8.60 -14.02 5.93
CA ILE A 412 8.11 -15.39 6.11
C ILE A 412 7.30 -15.77 4.85
N PRO A 413 7.75 -16.80 4.10
CA PRO A 413 7.12 -17.17 2.84
C PRO A 413 5.71 -17.72 3.06
N VAL A 414 4.79 -17.32 2.18
CA VAL A 414 3.44 -17.90 2.12
C VAL A 414 3.53 -19.33 1.58
N PRO A 415 2.85 -20.31 2.19
CA PRO A 415 2.83 -21.68 1.69
C PRO A 415 2.44 -21.76 0.21
N TYR A 416 3.21 -22.51 -0.60
CA TYR A 416 3.02 -22.54 -2.06
C TYR A 416 1.61 -22.99 -2.51
N TRP A 417 0.94 -23.85 -1.75
CA TRP A 417 -0.44 -24.23 -2.05
C TRP A 417 -1.40 -23.04 -1.95
N GLN A 418 -1.18 -22.14 -0.98
CA GLN A 418 -2.00 -20.95 -0.79
C GLN A 418 -1.79 -19.95 -1.94
N LEU A 419 -0.56 -19.85 -2.45
CA LEU A 419 -0.26 -19.09 -3.67
C LEU A 419 -0.97 -19.70 -4.89
N GLY A 420 -0.85 -21.01 -5.10
CA GLY A 420 -1.47 -21.71 -6.23
C GLY A 420 -2.99 -21.62 -6.23
N VAL A 421 -3.64 -21.98 -5.12
CA VAL A 421 -5.10 -21.88 -4.97
C VAL A 421 -5.56 -20.43 -5.08
N GLY A 422 -4.83 -19.49 -4.46
CA GLY A 422 -5.12 -18.07 -4.55
C GLY A 422 -5.07 -17.55 -5.99
N LEU A 423 -4.07 -17.95 -6.79
CA LEU A 423 -3.97 -17.52 -8.18
C LEU A 423 -5.14 -18.04 -9.01
N VAL A 424 -5.52 -19.31 -8.85
CA VAL A 424 -6.67 -19.90 -9.55
C VAL A 424 -7.95 -19.17 -9.17
N TRP A 425 -8.18 -18.97 -7.88
CA TRP A 425 -9.34 -18.29 -7.33
C TRP A 425 -9.49 -16.86 -7.87
N HIS A 426 -8.44 -16.05 -7.75
CA HIS A 426 -8.49 -14.66 -8.19
C HIS A 426 -8.53 -14.54 -9.71
N THR A 427 -7.91 -15.45 -10.45
CA THR A 427 -8.06 -15.50 -11.91
C THR A 427 -9.52 -15.76 -12.30
N ALA A 428 -10.22 -16.67 -11.62
CA ALA A 428 -11.63 -16.92 -11.85
C ALA A 428 -12.51 -15.68 -11.55
N ILE A 429 -12.23 -14.98 -10.45
CA ILE A 429 -12.91 -13.73 -10.10
C ILE A 429 -12.65 -12.64 -11.14
N THR A 430 -11.38 -12.36 -11.46
CA THR A 430 -11.00 -11.33 -12.43
C THR A 430 -11.59 -11.61 -13.80
N ARG A 431 -11.61 -12.88 -14.25
CA ARG A 431 -12.27 -13.27 -15.50
C ARG A 431 -13.77 -12.98 -15.46
N THR A 432 -14.43 -13.30 -14.34
CA THR A 432 -15.86 -13.04 -14.15
C THR A 432 -16.16 -11.53 -14.20
N LEU A 433 -15.30 -10.72 -13.55
CA LEU A 433 -15.41 -9.26 -13.57
C LEU A 433 -15.20 -8.69 -14.97
N LEU A 434 -14.19 -9.14 -15.73
CA LEU A 434 -13.94 -8.69 -17.10
C LEU A 434 -15.10 -9.00 -18.04
N VAL A 435 -15.64 -10.23 -17.96
CA VAL A 435 -16.81 -10.63 -18.76
C VAL A 435 -18.04 -9.80 -18.36
N GLY A 436 -18.24 -9.61 -17.06
CA GLY A 436 -19.35 -8.81 -16.54
C GLY A 436 -19.27 -7.35 -16.96
N ALA A 437 -18.08 -6.75 -16.82
CA ALA A 437 -17.79 -5.41 -17.26
C ALA A 437 -18.01 -5.25 -18.76
N GLY A 438 -17.58 -6.20 -19.59
CA GLY A 438 -17.82 -6.15 -21.04
C GLY A 438 -19.30 -6.11 -21.41
N ARG A 439 -20.13 -6.88 -20.69
CA ARG A 439 -21.59 -6.86 -20.85
C ARG A 439 -22.20 -5.52 -20.46
N VAL A 440 -21.81 -4.99 -19.29
CA VAL A 440 -22.29 -3.69 -18.81
C VAL A 440 -21.81 -2.56 -19.72
N PHE A 441 -20.56 -2.61 -20.18
CA PHE A 441 -19.96 -1.62 -21.07
C PHE A 441 -20.71 -1.55 -22.39
N ARG A 442 -21.07 -2.71 -22.98
CA ARG A 442 -21.80 -2.77 -24.24
C ARG A 442 -23.14 -2.02 -24.21
N VAL A 443 -23.88 -2.13 -23.12
CA VAL A 443 -25.19 -1.47 -22.96
C VAL A 443 -25.03 -0.05 -22.43
N GLY A 444 -24.19 0.14 -21.40
CA GLY A 444 -24.02 1.40 -20.70
C GLY A 444 -23.43 2.50 -21.58
N ILE A 445 -22.45 2.17 -22.43
CA ILE A 445 -21.73 3.16 -23.23
C ILE A 445 -22.64 3.88 -24.24
N LEU A 446 -23.70 3.20 -24.71
CA LEU A 446 -24.71 3.75 -25.63
C LEU A 446 -25.96 4.26 -24.90
N SER A 447 -26.10 3.96 -23.60
CA SER A 447 -27.24 4.39 -22.83
C SER A 447 -27.19 5.91 -22.60
N SER A 448 -28.33 6.57 -22.79
CA SER A 448 -28.55 7.98 -22.52
C SER A 448 -29.72 8.14 -21.55
N GLY A 449 -29.64 9.13 -20.66
CA GLY A 449 -30.69 9.42 -19.68
C GLY A 449 -30.24 9.24 -18.23
N THR A 450 -31.15 8.81 -17.36
CA THR A 450 -30.88 8.62 -15.94
C THR A 450 -30.08 7.34 -15.68
N PRO A 451 -29.13 7.35 -14.75
CA PRO A 451 -28.31 6.19 -14.46
C PRO A 451 -29.17 4.98 -14.03
N PRO A 452 -28.87 3.78 -14.55
CA PRO A 452 -29.60 2.57 -14.24
C PRO A 452 -29.43 2.20 -12.75
N LYS A 453 -30.54 1.89 -12.07
CA LYS A 453 -30.51 1.32 -10.72
C LYS A 453 -29.64 0.06 -10.68
N PHE A 454 -29.04 -0.24 -9.52
CA PHE A 454 -28.21 -1.44 -9.30
C PHE A 454 -28.89 -2.75 -9.78
N THR A 455 -30.19 -2.89 -9.58
CA THR A 455 -30.99 -4.03 -10.04
C THR A 455 -31.03 -4.19 -11.57
N THR A 456 -30.84 -3.10 -12.31
CA THR A 456 -30.81 -3.09 -13.77
C THR A 456 -29.41 -3.47 -14.26
N LEU A 457 -28.35 -2.99 -13.60
CA LEU A 457 -26.98 -3.42 -13.85
C LEU A 457 -26.81 -4.93 -13.66
N LEU A 458 -27.39 -5.48 -12.58
CA LEU A 458 -27.37 -6.93 -12.34
C LEU A 458 -28.13 -7.71 -13.42
N ARG A 459 -29.20 -7.14 -14.00
CA ARG A 459 -29.91 -7.75 -15.13
C ARG A 459 -29.05 -7.76 -16.40
N TRP A 460 -28.34 -6.68 -16.71
CA TRP A 460 -27.42 -6.62 -17.85
C TRP A 460 -26.27 -7.63 -17.73
N LEU A 461 -25.84 -7.95 -16.51
CA LEU A 461 -24.85 -8.97 -16.25
C LEU A 461 -25.30 -10.38 -16.70
N ILE A 462 -26.60 -10.67 -16.56
CA ILE A 462 -27.22 -11.98 -16.79
C ILE A 462 -27.82 -12.08 -18.21
N ARG A 463 -28.43 -11.01 -18.71
CA ARG A 463 -29.05 -10.90 -20.05
C ARG A 463 -28.60 -9.59 -20.71
N PRO A 464 -27.46 -9.61 -21.42
CA PRO A 464 -26.81 -8.42 -21.95
C PRO A 464 -27.35 -7.96 -23.30
#